data_AF-A0A531MPR6-F1
#
_entry.id   AF-A0A531MPR6-F1
#
_cell.length_a   1.000
_cell.length_b   1.000
_cell.length_c   1.000
_cell.angle_alpha   90.00
_cell.angle_beta   90.00
_cell.angle_gamma   90.00
#
_symmetry.space_group_name_H-M   'P 1'
#
loop_
_entity.id
_entity.type
_entity.pdbx_description
1 polymer ?
#
loop_
_entity_poly.entity_id
_entity_poly.type
_entity_poly.pdbx_seq_one_letter_code
_entity_poly.pdbx_strand_id
1 'polypeptide(L)' 'YFVPSAHARHSMFDLASYTVDRLASAGVTAESLGRCTYAEEDLFYSYRRTTHRKEPDYGRQVSAIVLEKI' A
#
# COMPACT_ATOMS: atom_id res chain seq x y z
N TYR A 1 9.72 0.70 11.03
CA TYR A 1 8.95 1.14 9.83
C TYR A 1 9.73 2.02 8.88
N PHE A 2 10.65 2.89 9.33
CA PHE A 2 11.42 3.74 8.40
C PHE A 2 12.79 3.14 8.13
N VAL A 3 13.20 3.13 6.86
CA VAL A 3 14.56 2.79 6.42
C VAL A 3 15.13 3.93 5.57
N PRO A 4 16.47 4.03 5.42
CA PRO A 4 17.07 5.05 4.58
C PRO A 4 16.53 5.01 3.15
N SER A 5 16.31 6.18 2.54
CA SER A 5 15.97 6.26 1.12
C SER A 5 17.19 6.65 0.27
N ALA A 6 17.08 6.46 -1.05
CA ALA A 6 18.10 6.93 -2.00
C ALA A 6 18.22 8.47 -2.07
N HIS A 7 17.23 9.21 -1.55
CA HIS A 7 17.27 10.66 -1.53
C HIS A 7 17.64 11.18 -0.14
N ALA A 8 18.67 12.02 -0.08
CA ALA A 8 19.09 12.65 1.16
C ALA A 8 17.91 13.37 1.83
N ARG A 9 17.83 13.24 3.16
CA ARG A 9 16.74 13.78 3.99
C ARG A 9 15.35 13.17 3.74
N HIS A 10 15.26 12.07 3.01
CA HIS A 10 14.03 11.29 2.84
C HIS A 10 14.20 9.88 3.42
N SER A 11 13.10 9.27 3.83
CA SER A 11 13.05 7.90 4.36
C SER A 11 12.03 7.07 3.58
N MET A 12 12.28 5.77 3.45
CA MET A 12 11.31 4.80 2.94
C MET A 12 10.45 4.32 4.11
N PHE A 13 9.13 4.31 3.92
CA PHE A 13 8.17 3.94 4.95
C PHE A 13 7.52 2.60 4.64
N ASP A 14 7.63 1.67 5.56
CA ASP A 14 6.88 0.42 5.56
C ASP A 14 5.47 0.64 6.12
N LEU A 15 4.56 1.01 5.21
CA LEU A 15 3.16 1.25 5.52
C LEU A 15 2.46 -0.04 5.95
N ALA A 16 2.79 -1.19 5.35
CA ALA A 16 2.10 -2.44 5.59
C ALA A 16 2.32 -2.95 7.02
N SER A 17 3.58 -3.04 7.46
CA SER A 17 3.89 -3.42 8.83
C SER A 17 3.33 -2.42 9.84
N TYR A 18 3.41 -1.12 9.55
CA TYR A 18 2.81 -0.11 10.43
C TYR A 18 1.31 -0.31 10.61
N THR A 19 0.57 -0.57 9.53
CA THR A 19 -0.88 -0.81 9.61
C THR A 19 -1.21 -2.08 10.40
N VAL A 20 -0.49 -3.18 10.18
CA VAL A 20 -0.71 -4.44 10.92
C VAL A 20 -0.43 -4.25 12.42
N ASP A 21 0.68 -3.63 12.78
CA ASP A 21 1.04 -3.40 14.19
C ASP A 21 0.04 -2.48 14.90
N ARG A 22 -0.53 -1.51 14.19
CA ARG A 22 -1.61 -0.64 14.68
C ARG A 22 -2.91 -1.42 14.94
N LEU A 23 -3.26 -2.35 14.06
CA LEU A 23 -4.42 -3.22 14.22
C LEU A 23 -4.22 -4.20 15.39
N ALA A 24 -3.04 -4.84 15.47
CA ALA A 24 -2.68 -5.72 16.58
C ALA A 24 -2.73 -4.99 17.93
N SER A 25 -2.22 -3.77 18.00
CA SER A 25 -2.29 -2.91 19.20
C SER A 25 -3.74 -2.57 19.60
N ALA A 26 -4.67 -2.58 18.66
CA ALA A 26 -6.10 -2.39 18.90
C ALA A 26 -6.84 -3.70 19.25
N GLY A 27 -6.13 -4.82 19.41
CA GLY A 27 -6.70 -6.13 19.71
C GLY A 27 -7.28 -6.86 18.49
N VAL A 28 -6.94 -6.41 17.27
CA VAL A 28 -7.41 -7.02 16.02
C VAL A 28 -6.35 -7.98 15.47
N THR A 29 -6.73 -9.23 15.18
CA THR A 29 -5.90 -10.15 14.39
C THR A 29 -5.92 -9.73 12.93
N ALA A 30 -4.77 -9.40 12.37
CA ALA A 30 -4.65 -8.91 11.01
C ALA A 30 -3.40 -9.46 10.31
N GLU A 31 -3.47 -9.58 8.99
CA GLU A 31 -2.35 -9.91 8.13
C GLU A 31 -2.31 -8.97 6.91
N SER A 32 -1.15 -8.88 6.26
CA SER A 32 -0.98 -8.14 5.02
C SER A 32 -0.78 -9.10 3.86
N LEU A 33 -1.37 -8.80 2.70
CA LEU A 33 -1.19 -9.61 1.48
C LEU A 33 0.26 -9.62 0.96
N GLY A 34 1.12 -8.71 1.45
CA GLY A 34 2.52 -8.61 1.01
C GLY A 34 2.70 -8.17 -0.45
N ARG A 35 1.66 -7.56 -1.06
CA ARG A 35 1.64 -7.15 -2.47
C ARG A 35 2.04 -5.68 -2.63
N CYS A 36 2.78 -5.38 -3.69
CA CYS A 36 3.29 -4.03 -3.92
C CYS A 36 2.66 -3.41 -5.18
N THR A 37 1.80 -2.42 -4.99
CA THR A 37 1.13 -1.74 -6.13
C THR A 37 2.11 -1.09 -7.09
N TYR A 38 3.27 -0.61 -6.60
CA TYR A 38 4.29 0.00 -7.45
C TYR A 38 5.02 -1.04 -8.31
N ALA A 39 5.41 -2.19 -7.74
CA ALA A 39 6.22 -3.20 -8.40
C ALA A 39 5.41 -4.11 -9.33
N GLU A 40 4.16 -4.41 -8.96
CA GLU A 40 3.30 -5.36 -9.68
C GLU A 40 2.37 -4.63 -10.66
N GLU A 41 2.96 -4.04 -11.69
CA GLU A 41 2.26 -3.18 -12.65
C GLU A 41 1.13 -3.88 -13.41
N ASP A 42 1.28 -5.16 -13.75
CA ASP A 42 0.28 -5.92 -14.51
C ASP A 42 -1.03 -6.15 -13.73
N LEU A 43 -1.01 -5.93 -12.40
CA LEU A 43 -2.12 -6.24 -11.50
C LEU A 43 -2.68 -5.00 -10.81
N PHE A 44 -1.89 -3.94 -10.67
CA PHE A 44 -2.28 -2.76 -9.91
C PHE A 44 -1.90 -1.44 -10.59
N TYR A 45 -2.84 -0.50 -10.64
CA TYR A 45 -2.55 0.93 -10.69
C TYR A 45 -1.73 1.39 -9.47
N SER A 46 -0.85 2.38 -9.67
CA SER A 46 -0.03 2.96 -8.61
C SER A 46 0.23 4.44 -8.82
N TYR A 47 -0.25 5.26 -7.88
CA TYR A 47 -0.02 6.71 -7.90
C TYR A 47 1.47 7.07 -7.94
N ARG A 48 2.32 6.36 -7.17
CA ARG A 48 3.76 6.63 -7.13
C ARG A 48 4.42 6.32 -8.48
N ARG A 49 4.01 5.24 -9.15
CA ARG A 49 4.54 4.87 -10.48
C ARG A 49 4.15 5.90 -11.53
N THR A 50 2.87 6.28 -11.56
CA THR A 50 2.35 7.35 -12.42
C THR A 50 3.09 8.67 -12.21
N THR A 51 3.35 9.05 -10.95
CA THR A 51 4.13 10.26 -10.62
C THR A 51 5.56 10.18 -11.16
N HIS A 52 6.25 9.06 -10.97
CA HIS A 52 7.61 8.86 -11.48
C HIS A 52 7.67 8.87 -13.01
N ARG A 53 6.63 8.36 -13.68
CA ARG A 53 6.51 8.33 -15.14
C ARG A 53 5.93 9.61 -15.74
N LYS A 54 5.50 10.58 -14.92
CA LYS A 54 4.86 11.84 -15.35
C LYS A 54 3.61 11.61 -16.20
N GLU A 55 2.86 10.57 -15.88
CA GLU A 55 1.58 10.28 -16.51
C GLU A 55 0.50 11.24 -15.96
N PRO A 56 -0.47 11.67 -16.80
CA PRO A 56 -1.42 12.72 -16.40
C PRO A 56 -2.49 12.25 -15.41
N ASP A 57 -2.83 10.96 -15.40
CA ASP A 57 -3.77 10.35 -14.46
C ASP A 57 -3.50 8.84 -14.34
N TYR A 58 -4.16 8.19 -13.40
CA TYR A 58 -4.07 6.75 -13.14
C TYR A 58 -5.42 6.19 -12.72
N GLY A 59 -5.65 4.90 -13.00
CA GLY A 59 -6.81 4.17 -12.50
C GLY A 59 -6.76 3.99 -10.98
N ARG A 60 -7.88 3.61 -10.36
CA ARG A 60 -8.00 3.45 -8.91
C ARG A 60 -8.66 2.11 -8.60
N GLN A 61 -8.09 1.35 -7.67
CA GLN A 61 -8.73 0.15 -7.15
C GLN A 61 -9.75 0.47 -6.06
N VAL A 62 -10.62 -0.49 -5.78
CA VAL A 62 -11.51 -0.50 -4.61
C VAL A 62 -11.34 -1.81 -3.86
N SER A 63 -11.26 -1.73 -2.54
CA SER A 63 -11.44 -2.88 -1.65
C SER A 63 -12.85 -2.83 -1.09
N ALA A 64 -13.62 -3.89 -1.27
CA ALA A 64 -15.01 -3.96 -0.82
C ALA A 64 -15.26 -5.24 -0.04
N ILE A 65 -16.15 -5.17 0.95
CA ILE A 65 -16.61 -6.31 1.73
C ILE A 65 -18.10 -6.13 2.01
N VAL A 66 -18.87 -7.21 1.91
CA VAL A 66 -20.32 -7.22 2.15
C VAL A 66 -20.72 -8.54 2.82
N LEU A 67 -21.79 -8.50 3.62
CA LEU A 67 -22.48 -9.71 4.06
C LEU A 67 -23.61 -10.00 3.07
N GLU A 68 -23.53 -11.14 2.40
CA GLU A 68 -24.59 -11.59 1.49
C GLU A 68 -25.75 -12.19 2.30
N LYS A 69 -26.97 -12.09 1.75
CA LYS A 69 -28.11 -12.83 2.31
C LYS A 69 -27.94 -14.30 1.92
N ILE A 70 -28.01 -15.19 2.92
CA ILE A 70 -28.08 -16.64 2.74
C ILE A 70 -29.44 -16.99 2.13
#